data_AF-A0A7S1WZY4-F1
#
_entry.id   AF-A0A7S1WZY4-F1
#
_cell.length_a   1.000
_cell.length_b   1.000
_cell.length_c   1.000
_cell.angle_alpha   90.00
_cell.angle_beta   90.00
_cell.angle_gamma   90.00
#
_symmetry.space_group_name_H-M   'P 1'
#
loop_
_entity.id
_entity.type
_entity.pdbx_description
1 polymer ?
#
loop_
_entity_poly.entity_id
_entity_poly.type
_entity_poly.pdbx_seq_one_letter_code
_entity_poly.pdbx_strand_id
1 'polypeptide(L)'
;AKKHLEAAQALITEDRVADRGELTADDPLVPDLVGGTDATQRRKSVENQHTLSLFYLAQVYGHQGDKSKSAEYCGITLCRQLAADEYDKDDWLQNCTQLAGFYLGEGRTRCCHYMLTAALALLEREKAAEKGVAEEVEANVQLGWGKMHMSRLEESAALRTAQESPRTADDLRDELHIPEHLRFDALGISVSAAEEVASVGSFEDARAVFNEGIRCFNDAMKCYTQESWFTEHFEILIDVSNLYRSLSLFETDPHRRCVMQKHRIKAIEKLADDINPKLYLGLYRSAQLECGNVYRDIAEIKVAEGREPQKVAHAALKAISFLEKFLATYKDELDSGKRIDS
;
A
#
# COMPACT_ATOMS: atom_id res chain seq x y z
N ALA A 1 6.55 -23.38 21.31
CA ALA A 1 5.90 -22.30 20.56
C ALA A 1 4.44 -22.64 20.21
N LYS A 2 4.16 -23.61 19.32
CA LYS A 2 2.79 -23.96 18.87
C LYS A 2 1.77 -24.21 20.00
N LYS A 3 2.14 -25.00 21.02
CA LYS A 3 1.27 -25.28 22.19
C LYS A 3 0.90 -24.03 23.00
N HIS A 4 1.80 -23.04 23.11
CA HIS A 4 1.53 -21.80 23.83
C HIS A 4 0.65 -20.85 23.00
N LEU A 5 0.82 -20.87 21.68
CA LEU A 5 -0.02 -20.13 20.74
C LEU A 5 -1.47 -20.66 20.73
N GLU A 6 -1.64 -21.98 20.68
CA GLU A 6 -2.95 -22.65 20.76
C GLU A 6 -3.64 -22.37 22.11
N ALA A 7 -2.88 -22.36 23.21
CA ALA A 7 -3.43 -22.02 24.53
C ALA A 7 -3.86 -20.55 24.63
N ALA A 8 -3.06 -19.61 24.09
CA ALA A 8 -3.42 -18.20 24.06
C ALA A 8 -4.67 -17.94 23.20
N GLN A 9 -4.82 -18.65 22.08
CA GLN A 9 -6.00 -18.58 21.22
C GLN A 9 -7.25 -19.14 21.87
N ALA A 10 -7.15 -20.27 22.55
CA ALA A 10 -8.27 -20.85 23.27
C ALA A 10 -8.82 -19.87 24.32
N LEU A 11 -7.93 -19.23 25.09
CA LEU A 11 -8.32 -18.23 26.10
C LEU A 11 -9.01 -17.01 25.49
N ILE A 12 -8.50 -16.49 24.36
CA ILE A 12 -9.09 -15.31 23.69
C ILE A 12 -10.41 -15.65 22.99
N THR A 13 -10.53 -16.86 22.45
CA THR A 13 -11.77 -17.31 21.78
C THR A 13 -12.87 -17.60 22.79
N GLU A 14 -12.53 -18.19 23.95
CA GLU A 14 -13.45 -18.37 25.07
C GLU A 14 -13.95 -17.03 25.62
N ASP A 15 -13.13 -15.98 25.60
CA ASP A 15 -13.51 -14.62 26.00
C ASP A 15 -14.48 -13.96 24.98
N ARG A 16 -14.33 -14.24 23.68
CA ARG A 16 -15.27 -13.79 22.63
C ARG A 16 -16.62 -14.52 22.63
N VAL A 17 -16.65 -15.81 23.00
CA VAL A 17 -17.87 -16.63 23.04
C VAL A 17 -18.66 -16.40 24.33
N ALA A 18 -17.94 -16.04 25.40
CA ALA A 18 -18.54 -15.48 26.58
C ALA A 18 -18.99 -14.04 26.28
N ASP A 19 -20.22 -13.89 25.77
CA ASP A 19 -21.04 -12.67 25.96
C ASP A 19 -21.35 -12.51 27.47
N ARG A 20 -20.29 -12.47 28.28
CA ARG A 20 -20.34 -12.18 29.70
C ARG A 20 -20.46 -10.66 29.76
N GLY A 21 -21.70 -10.20 29.87
CA GLY A 21 -21.97 -8.82 30.29
C GLY A 21 -21.03 -8.43 31.44
N GLU A 22 -20.58 -7.17 31.42
CA GLU A 22 -19.62 -6.54 32.34
C GLU A 22 -18.87 -7.49 33.31
N LEU A 23 -17.59 -7.77 33.02
CA LEU A 23 -16.68 -8.44 33.96
C LEU A 23 -16.80 -7.82 35.37
N THR A 24 -17.33 -8.59 36.31
CA THR A 24 -17.48 -8.16 37.70
C THR A 24 -16.15 -8.24 38.44
N ALA A 25 -16.00 -7.47 39.52
CA ALA A 25 -14.74 -7.37 40.28
C ALA A 25 -14.26 -8.70 40.89
N ASP A 26 -15.10 -9.74 40.85
CA ASP A 26 -14.91 -11.07 41.43
C ASP A 26 -14.65 -12.17 40.37
N ASP A 27 -14.45 -11.81 39.09
CA ASP A 27 -14.21 -12.80 38.03
C ASP A 27 -12.81 -13.47 38.20
N PRO A 28 -12.71 -14.81 38.28
CA PRO A 28 -11.44 -15.54 38.51
C PRO A 28 -10.35 -15.32 37.45
N LEU A 29 -10.72 -14.76 36.30
CA LEU A 29 -9.81 -14.36 35.22
C LEU A 29 -9.15 -12.99 35.43
N VAL A 30 -9.47 -12.27 36.52
CA VAL A 30 -8.76 -11.07 36.98
C VAL A 30 -7.70 -11.52 37.99
N PRO A 31 -6.48 -11.88 37.58
CA PRO A 31 -5.45 -12.23 38.54
C PRO A 31 -5.15 -11.03 39.45
N ASP A 32 -4.84 -11.31 40.72
CA ASP A 32 -4.32 -10.38 41.74
C ASP A 32 -2.97 -9.70 41.33
N LEU A 33 -2.56 -9.84 40.07
CA LEU A 33 -1.29 -9.40 39.51
C LEU A 33 -1.25 -7.91 39.15
N VAL A 34 -2.37 -7.18 39.25
CA VAL A 34 -2.42 -5.75 38.94
C VAL A 34 -2.66 -4.97 40.22
N GLY A 35 -1.60 -4.37 40.77
CA GLY A 35 -1.64 -3.48 41.92
C GLY A 35 -2.41 -2.19 41.64
N GLY A 36 -3.74 -2.27 41.61
CA GLY A 36 -4.68 -1.14 41.56
C GLY A 36 -5.65 -1.24 42.73
N THR A 37 -5.77 -0.17 43.52
CA THR A 37 -6.63 -0.11 44.71
C THR A 37 -8.14 0.02 44.37
N ASP A 38 -8.48 0.21 43.09
CA ASP A 38 -9.84 0.39 42.57
C ASP A 38 -10.20 -0.65 41.48
N ALA A 39 -11.44 -1.16 41.51
CA ALA A 39 -11.97 -2.14 40.55
C ALA A 39 -11.96 -1.62 39.10
N THR A 40 -12.19 -0.31 38.92
CA THR A 40 -12.13 0.34 37.60
C THR A 40 -10.72 0.27 37.00
N GLN A 41 -9.71 0.52 37.83
CA GLN A 41 -8.30 0.48 37.41
C GLN A 41 -7.85 -0.95 37.07
N ARG A 42 -8.31 -1.94 37.84
CA ARG A 42 -8.06 -3.36 37.54
C ARG A 42 -8.67 -3.76 36.20
N ARG A 43 -9.94 -3.41 35.94
CA ARG A 43 -10.62 -3.67 34.66
C ARG A 43 -9.86 -3.06 33.49
N LYS A 44 -9.50 -1.78 33.58
CA LYS A 44 -8.70 -1.08 32.57
C LYS A 44 -7.39 -1.79 32.26
N SER A 45 -6.68 -2.24 33.30
CA SER A 45 -5.43 -2.97 33.11
C SER A 45 -5.63 -4.32 32.41
N VAL A 46 -6.70 -5.05 32.70
CA VAL A 46 -7.00 -6.32 32.03
C VAL A 46 -7.30 -6.09 30.54
N GLU A 47 -8.12 -5.09 30.21
CA GLU A 47 -8.41 -4.73 28.82
C GLU A 47 -7.16 -4.34 28.03
N ASN A 48 -6.21 -3.65 28.68
CA ASN A 48 -4.92 -3.28 28.08
C ASN A 48 -4.03 -4.50 27.84
N GLN A 49 -3.95 -5.43 28.80
CA GLN A 49 -3.19 -6.67 28.63
C GLN A 49 -3.80 -7.57 27.55
N HIS A 50 -5.13 -7.60 27.43
CA HIS A 50 -5.80 -8.33 26.36
C HIS A 50 -5.46 -7.73 24.98
N THR A 51 -5.56 -6.40 24.83
CA THR A 51 -5.20 -5.70 23.58
C THR A 51 -3.74 -5.94 23.20
N LEU A 52 -2.82 -5.89 24.18
CA LEU A 52 -1.41 -6.19 23.96
C LEU A 52 -1.18 -7.66 23.56
N SER A 53 -1.94 -8.59 24.13
CA SER A 53 -1.87 -10.02 23.77
C SER A 53 -2.30 -10.26 22.32
N LEU A 54 -3.35 -9.58 21.84
CA LEU A 54 -3.79 -9.64 20.45
C LEU A 54 -2.72 -9.07 19.50
N PHE A 55 -2.09 -7.96 19.86
CA PHE A 55 -0.97 -7.40 19.11
C PHE A 55 0.20 -8.40 18.98
N TYR A 56 0.60 -9.05 20.07
CA TYR A 56 1.65 -10.06 20.02
C TYR A 56 1.24 -11.31 19.23
N LEU A 57 -0.03 -11.71 19.25
CA LEU A 57 -0.52 -12.78 18.38
C LEU A 57 -0.42 -12.40 16.91
N ALA A 58 -0.73 -11.17 16.55
CA ALA A 58 -0.54 -10.66 15.19
C ALA A 58 0.92 -10.82 14.74
N GLN A 59 1.87 -10.41 15.59
CA GLN A 59 3.30 -10.53 15.30
C GLN A 59 3.76 -11.99 15.17
N VAL A 60 3.31 -12.87 16.08
CA VAL A 60 3.66 -14.30 16.03
C VAL A 60 3.16 -14.93 14.73
N TYR A 61 1.93 -14.61 14.31
CA TYR A 61 1.40 -15.11 13.05
C TYR A 61 2.13 -14.55 11.84
N GLY A 62 2.50 -13.26 11.86
CA GLY A 62 3.32 -12.65 10.82
C GLY A 62 4.67 -13.35 10.66
N HIS A 63 5.36 -13.65 11.77
CA HIS A 63 6.62 -14.39 11.75
C HIS A 63 6.49 -15.86 11.33
N GLN A 64 5.31 -16.46 11.47
CA GLN A 64 5.02 -17.80 10.97
C GLN A 64 4.61 -17.82 9.49
N GLY A 65 4.47 -16.65 8.86
CA GLY A 65 4.03 -16.52 7.48
C GLY A 65 2.52 -16.56 7.27
N ASP A 66 1.72 -16.68 8.34
CA ASP A 66 0.26 -16.61 8.28
C ASP A 66 -0.19 -15.14 8.31
N LYS A 67 -0.02 -14.49 7.15
CA LYS A 67 -0.30 -13.05 6.99
C LYS A 67 -1.78 -12.72 7.19
N SER A 68 -2.69 -13.61 6.79
CA SER A 68 -4.14 -13.38 6.93
C SER A 68 -4.57 -13.34 8.39
N LYS A 69 -4.09 -14.27 9.23
CA LYS A 69 -4.36 -14.19 10.68
C LYS A 69 -3.66 -13.01 11.33
N SER A 70 -2.42 -12.70 10.91
CA SER A 70 -1.72 -11.52 11.39
C SER A 70 -2.55 -10.25 11.16
N ALA A 71 -3.07 -10.07 9.94
CA ALA A 71 -3.94 -8.97 9.57
C ALA A 71 -5.25 -8.92 10.38
N GLU A 72 -5.88 -10.07 10.62
CA GLU A 72 -7.08 -10.16 11.46
C GLU A 72 -6.80 -9.63 12.88
N TYR A 73 -5.75 -10.14 13.55
CA TYR A 73 -5.41 -9.70 14.90
C TYR A 73 -4.96 -8.22 14.94
N CYS A 74 -4.28 -7.71 13.91
CA CYS A 74 -4.00 -6.29 13.78
C CYS A 74 -5.28 -5.44 13.73
N GLY A 75 -6.27 -5.86 12.93
CA GLY A 75 -7.57 -5.20 12.86
C GLY A 75 -8.29 -5.14 14.22
N ILE A 76 -8.39 -6.30 14.90
CA ILE A 76 -9.01 -6.37 16.24
C ILE A 76 -8.28 -5.43 17.22
N THR A 77 -6.95 -5.42 17.19
CA THR A 77 -6.13 -4.56 18.05
C THR A 77 -6.44 -3.07 17.80
N LEU A 78 -6.46 -2.64 16.54
CA LEU A 78 -6.77 -1.24 16.16
C LEU A 78 -8.19 -0.83 16.57
N CYS A 79 -9.18 -1.71 16.39
CA CYS A 79 -10.56 -1.46 16.81
C CYS A 79 -10.65 -1.26 18.33
N ARG A 80 -9.99 -2.12 19.11
CA ARG A 80 -9.98 -2.03 20.58
C ARG A 80 -9.28 -0.77 21.08
N GLN A 81 -8.11 -0.48 20.52
CA GLN A 81 -7.34 0.73 20.82
C GLN A 81 -8.17 2.00 20.62
N LEU A 82 -8.87 2.08 19.50
CA LEU A 82 -9.72 3.22 19.18
C LEU A 82 -10.97 3.29 20.06
N ALA A 83 -11.63 2.16 20.34
CA ALA A 83 -12.81 2.11 21.20
C ALA A 83 -12.52 2.51 22.66
N ALA A 84 -11.31 2.21 23.14
CA ALA A 84 -10.83 2.61 24.46
C ALA A 84 -10.26 4.04 24.50
N ASP A 85 -10.07 4.69 23.35
CA ASP A 85 -9.30 5.94 23.19
C ASP A 85 -7.87 5.81 23.79
N GLU A 86 -7.27 4.63 23.66
CA GLU A 86 -5.95 4.27 24.17
C GLU A 86 -5.04 3.81 23.04
N TYR A 87 -4.43 4.78 22.37
CA TYR A 87 -3.52 4.55 21.27
C TYR A 87 -2.45 5.66 21.19
N ASP A 88 -1.29 5.31 20.67
CA ASP A 88 -0.40 6.30 20.08
C ASP A 88 -0.87 6.56 18.65
N LYS A 89 -1.07 7.84 18.32
CA LYS A 89 -1.64 8.25 17.02
C LYS A 89 -0.73 7.91 15.85
N ASP A 90 0.58 8.03 16.02
CA ASP A 90 1.56 7.78 14.97
C ASP A 90 1.62 6.26 14.69
N ASP A 91 1.66 5.45 15.75
CA ASP A 91 1.57 3.99 15.63
C ASP A 91 0.24 3.52 15.03
N TRP A 92 -0.89 4.08 15.46
CA TRP A 92 -2.21 3.68 14.95
C TRP A 92 -2.33 3.98 13.45
N LEU A 93 -1.97 5.20 13.04
CA LEU A 93 -2.00 5.61 11.63
C LEU A 93 -1.07 4.75 10.76
N GLN A 94 0.14 4.48 11.24
CA GLN A 94 1.10 3.64 10.54
C GLN A 94 0.60 2.20 10.39
N ASN A 95 0.09 1.59 11.47
CA ASN A 95 -0.44 0.23 11.46
C ASN A 95 -1.71 0.11 10.58
N CYS A 96 -2.60 1.10 10.65
CA CYS A 96 -3.79 1.19 9.80
C CYS A 96 -3.42 1.25 8.31
N THR A 97 -2.42 2.06 7.96
CA THR A 97 -1.90 2.20 6.59
C THR A 97 -1.20 0.94 6.11
N GLN A 98 -0.42 0.27 6.95
CA GLN A 98 0.20 -1.02 6.61
C GLN A 98 -0.84 -2.10 6.32
N LEU A 99 -1.90 -2.16 7.14
CA LEU A 99 -3.00 -3.10 6.96
C LEU A 99 -3.79 -2.78 5.67
N ALA A 100 -3.93 -1.50 5.30
CA ALA A 100 -4.46 -1.12 3.99
C ALA A 100 -3.59 -1.64 2.83
N GLY A 101 -2.26 -1.55 2.96
CA GLY A 101 -1.30 -2.08 1.98
C GLY A 101 -1.37 -3.60 1.86
N PHE A 102 -1.56 -4.32 2.98
CA PHE A 102 -1.81 -5.76 2.96
C PHE A 102 -3.06 -6.10 2.14
N TYR A 103 -4.19 -5.46 2.41
CA TYR A 103 -5.42 -5.73 1.68
C TYR A 103 -5.35 -5.32 0.21
N LEU A 104 -4.58 -4.29 -0.14
CA LEU A 104 -4.30 -3.95 -1.53
C LEU A 104 -3.56 -5.08 -2.25
N GLY A 105 -2.54 -5.66 -1.60
CA GLY A 105 -1.77 -6.79 -2.14
C GLY A 105 -2.58 -8.08 -2.31
N GLU A 106 -3.59 -8.29 -1.47
CA GLU A 106 -4.54 -9.41 -1.58
C GLU A 106 -5.69 -9.13 -2.58
N GLY A 107 -5.69 -7.99 -3.28
CA GLY A 107 -6.77 -7.60 -4.19
C GLY A 107 -8.08 -7.23 -3.50
N ARG A 108 -8.09 -7.06 -2.17
CA ARG A 108 -9.27 -6.64 -1.39
C ARG A 108 -9.35 -5.11 -1.33
N THR A 109 -9.54 -4.49 -2.50
CA THR A 109 -9.47 -3.03 -2.69
C THR A 109 -10.45 -2.24 -1.81
N ARG A 110 -11.63 -2.80 -1.50
CA ARG A 110 -12.59 -2.17 -0.57
C ARG A 110 -12.10 -2.13 0.87
N CYS A 111 -11.45 -3.20 1.33
CA CYS A 111 -10.80 -3.20 2.64
C CYS A 111 -9.66 -2.16 2.66
N CYS A 112 -8.81 -2.14 1.64
CA CYS A 112 -7.77 -1.10 1.50
C CYS A 112 -8.37 0.32 1.58
N HIS A 113 -9.39 0.62 0.78
CA HIS A 113 -10.06 1.91 0.78
C HIS A 113 -10.64 2.30 2.14
N TYR A 114 -11.34 1.36 2.80
CA TYR A 114 -11.91 1.59 4.13
C TYR A 114 -10.82 1.93 5.14
N MET A 115 -9.73 1.17 5.16
CA MET A 115 -8.59 1.38 6.06
C MET A 115 -7.92 2.75 5.81
N LEU A 116 -7.70 3.14 4.55
CA LEU A 116 -7.14 4.45 4.21
C LEU A 116 -8.07 5.60 4.56
N THR A 117 -9.39 5.40 4.42
CA THR A 117 -10.41 6.36 4.87
C THR A 117 -10.35 6.53 6.39
N ALA A 118 -10.14 5.43 7.12
CA ALA A 118 -9.97 5.46 8.56
C ALA A 118 -8.69 6.15 9.02
N ALA A 119 -7.56 5.87 8.37
CA ALA A 119 -6.32 6.59 8.62
C ALA A 119 -6.49 8.10 8.37
N LEU A 120 -7.14 8.48 7.28
CA LEU A 120 -7.37 9.90 6.95
C LEU A 120 -8.31 10.58 7.97
N ALA A 121 -9.39 9.90 8.37
CA ALA A 121 -10.32 10.43 9.36
C ALA A 121 -9.64 10.67 10.73
N LEU A 122 -8.79 9.74 11.17
CA LEU A 122 -8.02 9.93 12.40
C LEU A 122 -6.99 11.06 12.24
N LEU A 123 -6.26 11.10 11.13
CA LEU A 123 -5.27 12.15 10.86
C LEU A 123 -5.90 13.55 10.94
N GLU A 124 -7.05 13.75 10.28
CA GLU A 124 -7.77 15.03 10.32
C GLU A 124 -8.30 15.35 11.72
N ARG A 125 -8.75 14.33 12.48
CA ARG A 125 -9.16 14.50 13.89
C ARG A 125 -8.00 14.99 14.76
N GLU A 126 -6.82 14.39 14.62
CA GLU A 126 -5.64 14.77 15.40
C GLU A 126 -5.13 16.17 15.00
N LYS A 127 -5.13 16.50 13.69
CA LYS A 127 -4.81 17.84 13.19
C LYS A 127 -5.78 18.91 13.71
N ALA A 128 -7.08 18.64 13.69
CA ALA A 128 -8.10 19.55 14.22
C ALA A 128 -7.97 19.75 15.74
N ALA A 129 -7.44 18.75 16.46
CA ALA A 129 -7.11 18.83 17.87
C ALA A 129 -5.74 19.47 18.14
N GLU A 130 -5.05 19.98 17.12
CA GLU A 130 -3.69 20.53 17.18
C GLU A 130 -2.65 19.55 17.77
N LYS A 131 -2.94 18.24 17.69
CA LYS A 131 -2.01 17.18 18.06
C LYS A 131 -1.13 16.87 16.86
N GLY A 132 0.12 17.31 16.91
CA GLY A 132 1.08 17.10 15.82
C GLY A 132 1.32 15.61 15.55
N VAL A 133 1.08 15.17 14.32
CA VAL A 133 1.41 13.84 13.77
C VAL A 133 2.75 13.93 13.05
N ALA A 134 3.56 12.88 13.11
CA ALA A 134 4.85 12.84 12.41
C ALA A 134 4.66 13.01 10.89
N GLU A 135 5.53 13.81 10.25
CA GLU A 135 5.44 14.11 8.81
C GLU A 135 5.54 12.83 7.96
N GLU A 136 6.38 11.87 8.38
CA GLU A 136 6.54 10.57 7.72
C GLU A 136 5.26 9.73 7.79
N VAL A 137 4.51 9.81 8.89
CA VAL A 137 3.25 9.08 9.06
C VAL A 137 2.19 9.65 8.14
N GLU A 138 2.08 10.97 8.07
CA GLU A 138 1.20 11.64 7.09
C GLU A 138 1.59 11.28 5.65
N ALA A 139 2.88 11.32 5.33
CA ALA A 139 3.37 10.94 4.01
C ALA A 139 3.02 9.48 3.67
N ASN A 140 3.12 8.55 4.63
CA ASN A 140 2.74 7.15 4.43
C ASN A 140 1.24 6.98 4.14
N VAL A 141 0.37 7.74 4.81
CA VAL A 141 -1.07 7.74 4.49
C VAL A 141 -1.30 8.19 3.04
N GLN A 142 -0.60 9.25 2.59
CA GLN A 142 -0.66 9.70 1.21
C GLN A 142 -0.11 8.67 0.23
N LEU A 143 1.00 7.98 0.55
CA LEU A 143 1.52 6.88 -0.28
C LEU A 143 0.51 5.74 -0.42
N GLY A 144 -0.20 5.40 0.66
CA GLY A 144 -1.27 4.42 0.63
C GLY A 144 -2.37 4.78 -0.37
N TRP A 145 -2.86 6.02 -0.32
CA TRP A 145 -3.85 6.53 -1.29
C TRP A 145 -3.33 6.55 -2.73
N GLY A 146 -2.08 7.01 -2.94
CA GLY A 146 -1.43 7.00 -4.26
C GLY A 146 -1.37 5.60 -4.87
N LYS A 147 -0.94 4.61 -4.09
CA LYS A 147 -0.86 3.20 -4.51
C LYS A 147 -2.23 2.59 -4.79
N MET A 148 -3.24 2.92 -3.98
CA MET A 148 -4.62 2.48 -4.20
C MET A 148 -5.18 3.04 -5.52
N HIS A 149 -4.99 4.33 -5.80
CA HIS A 149 -5.40 4.93 -7.08
C HIS A 149 -4.66 4.34 -8.29
N MET A 150 -3.37 4.04 -8.12
CA MET A 150 -2.56 3.36 -9.15
C MET A 150 -3.10 1.96 -9.45
N SER A 151 -3.32 1.13 -8.42
CA SER A 151 -3.89 -0.23 -8.57
C SER A 151 -5.27 -0.19 -9.22
N ARG A 152 -6.14 0.75 -8.82
CA ARG A 152 -7.46 0.94 -9.44
C ARG A 152 -7.36 1.24 -10.95
N LEU A 153 -6.39 2.03 -11.38
CA LEU A 153 -6.16 2.30 -12.81
C LEU A 153 -5.58 1.08 -13.54
N GLU A 154 -4.65 0.36 -12.92
CA GLU A 154 -4.07 -0.86 -13.49
C GLU A 154 -5.14 -1.93 -13.73
N GLU A 155 -5.98 -2.19 -12.73
CA GLU A 155 -7.11 -3.13 -12.83
C GLU A 155 -8.11 -2.69 -13.90
N SER A 156 -8.51 -1.41 -13.90
CA SER A 156 -9.43 -0.87 -14.89
C SER A 156 -8.89 -0.95 -16.32
N ALA A 157 -7.58 -0.76 -16.50
CA ALA A 157 -6.94 -0.92 -17.80
C ALA A 157 -6.88 -2.40 -18.21
N ALA A 158 -6.54 -3.31 -17.29
CA ALA A 158 -6.50 -4.74 -17.54
C ALA A 158 -7.87 -5.27 -17.98
N LEU A 159 -8.93 -4.87 -17.28
CA LEU A 159 -10.34 -5.17 -17.57
C LEU A 159 -10.75 -4.82 -19.00
N ARG A 160 -10.21 -3.73 -19.56
CA ARG A 160 -10.50 -3.31 -20.95
C ARG A 160 -9.81 -4.15 -22.00
N THR A 161 -8.68 -4.77 -21.65
CA THR A 161 -7.89 -5.61 -22.56
C THR A 161 -8.24 -7.10 -22.46
N ALA A 162 -8.77 -7.52 -21.32
CA ALA A 162 -9.21 -8.88 -21.07
C ALA A 162 -10.62 -9.14 -21.64
N GLN A 163 -10.80 -10.31 -22.26
CA GLN A 163 -12.13 -10.89 -22.45
C GLN A 163 -12.51 -11.59 -21.13
N GLU A 164 -13.03 -10.84 -20.16
CA GLU A 164 -13.34 -11.43 -18.85
C GLU A 164 -14.57 -12.33 -18.88
N SER A 165 -14.47 -13.43 -18.13
CA SER A 165 -15.64 -14.21 -17.71
C SER A 165 -16.51 -13.35 -16.79
N PRO A 166 -17.84 -13.46 -16.88
CA PRO A 166 -18.74 -12.74 -15.98
C PRO A 166 -18.46 -13.10 -14.51
N ARG A 167 -18.28 -12.10 -13.65
CA ARG A 167 -18.16 -12.30 -12.19
C ARG A 167 -19.43 -12.91 -11.63
N THR A 168 -19.31 -13.84 -10.69
CA THR A 168 -20.47 -14.41 -10.02
C THR A 168 -20.97 -13.47 -8.91
N ALA A 169 -22.21 -13.68 -8.45
CA ALA A 169 -22.77 -12.91 -7.35
C ALA A 169 -22.05 -13.14 -6.01
N ASP A 170 -21.34 -14.28 -5.88
CA ASP A 170 -20.57 -14.63 -4.69
C ASP A 170 -19.21 -13.90 -4.69
N ASP A 171 -18.53 -13.87 -5.84
CA ASP A 171 -17.29 -13.10 -6.03
C ASP A 171 -17.50 -11.62 -5.67
N LEU A 172 -18.63 -11.05 -6.13
CA LEU A 172 -18.99 -9.68 -5.81
C LEU A 172 -19.26 -9.50 -4.31
N ARG A 173 -19.95 -10.45 -3.66
CA ARG A 173 -20.29 -10.34 -2.23
C ARG A 173 -19.04 -10.34 -1.35
N ASP A 174 -18.08 -11.21 -1.65
CA ASP A 174 -16.82 -11.29 -0.90
C ASP A 174 -15.91 -10.09 -1.14
N GLU A 175 -15.87 -9.56 -2.36
CA GLU A 175 -15.22 -8.27 -2.66
C GLU A 175 -15.86 -7.12 -1.87
N LEU A 176 -17.19 -7.11 -1.75
CA LEU A 176 -17.99 -6.07 -1.11
C LEU A 176 -17.90 -6.06 0.42
N HIS A 177 -17.49 -7.16 1.04
CA HIS A 177 -17.56 -7.34 2.49
C HIS A 177 -16.36 -6.71 3.23
N ILE A 178 -16.66 -5.76 4.13
CA ILE A 178 -15.73 -5.28 5.17
C ILE A 178 -15.94 -6.12 6.44
N PRO A 179 -14.95 -6.93 6.87
CA PRO A 179 -15.02 -7.69 8.11
C PRO A 179 -15.25 -6.82 9.34
N GLU A 180 -15.97 -7.34 10.34
CA GLU A 180 -16.26 -6.61 11.59
C GLU A 180 -14.99 -6.19 12.33
N HIS A 181 -13.94 -7.02 12.29
CA HIS A 181 -12.65 -6.71 12.90
C HIS A 181 -11.88 -5.57 12.20
N LEU A 182 -12.43 -4.97 11.15
CA LEU A 182 -11.89 -3.78 10.50
C LEU A 182 -12.83 -2.57 10.64
N ARG A 183 -13.97 -2.68 11.33
CA ARG A 183 -14.96 -1.60 11.42
C ARG A 183 -14.66 -0.66 12.59
N PHE A 184 -14.15 0.51 12.26
CA PHE A 184 -13.83 1.58 13.21
C PHE A 184 -15.03 2.51 13.50
N ASP A 185 -16.04 2.00 14.19
CA ASP A 185 -17.30 2.75 14.48
C ASP A 185 -17.04 4.09 15.19
N ALA A 186 -16.03 4.16 16.04
CA ALA A 186 -15.64 5.37 16.77
C ALA A 186 -15.12 6.52 15.88
N LEU A 187 -14.81 6.26 14.61
CA LEU A 187 -14.48 7.31 13.62
C LEU A 187 -15.70 7.78 12.82
N GLY A 188 -16.88 7.17 13.00
CA GLY A 188 -18.11 7.57 12.30
C GLY A 188 -18.07 7.34 10.78
N ILE A 189 -17.26 6.37 10.32
CA ILE A 189 -17.04 6.10 8.90
C ILE A 189 -18.12 5.15 8.41
N SER A 190 -18.83 5.53 7.35
CA SER A 190 -19.79 4.62 6.72
C SER A 190 -19.08 3.52 5.94
N VAL A 191 -19.46 2.27 6.19
CA VAL A 191 -19.05 1.12 5.35
C VAL A 191 -19.52 1.31 3.89
N SER A 192 -20.63 2.02 3.67
CA SER A 192 -21.14 2.32 2.32
C SER A 192 -20.30 3.38 1.59
N ALA A 193 -19.51 4.20 2.29
CA ALA A 193 -18.62 5.15 1.63
C ALA A 193 -17.48 4.44 0.86
N ALA A 194 -17.23 3.16 1.15
CA ALA A 194 -16.34 2.31 0.37
C ALA A 194 -16.96 1.77 -0.93
N GLU A 195 -18.21 2.12 -1.26
CA GLU A 195 -18.90 1.68 -2.47
C GLU A 195 -18.42 2.38 -3.76
N GLU A 196 -17.75 3.53 -3.65
CA GLU A 196 -17.35 4.36 -4.79
C GLU A 196 -16.02 3.97 -5.46
N VAL A 197 -15.42 2.82 -5.11
CA VAL A 197 -14.25 2.29 -5.83
C VAL A 197 -14.68 1.58 -7.12
N ALA A 198 -15.41 2.30 -7.98
CA ALA A 198 -15.86 1.77 -9.26
C ALA A 198 -14.70 1.69 -10.26
N SER A 199 -14.77 0.67 -11.13
CA SER A 199 -13.89 0.54 -12.28
C SER A 199 -14.06 1.74 -13.22
N VAL A 200 -12.95 2.10 -13.86
CA VAL A 200 -12.87 3.28 -14.72
C VAL A 200 -13.07 2.87 -16.17
N GLY A 201 -14.07 3.43 -16.84
CA GLY A 201 -14.41 3.08 -18.23
C GLY A 201 -13.88 4.03 -19.30
N SER A 202 -13.73 5.32 -18.96
CA SER A 202 -13.35 6.39 -19.90
C SER A 202 -11.98 6.97 -19.62
N PHE A 203 -11.40 7.66 -20.60
CA PHE A 203 -10.14 8.40 -20.40
C PHE A 203 -10.30 9.54 -19.39
N GLU A 204 -11.44 10.22 -19.42
CA GLU A 204 -11.77 11.32 -18.52
C GLU A 204 -11.80 10.87 -17.06
N ASP A 205 -12.46 9.75 -16.78
CA ASP A 205 -12.51 9.15 -15.45
C ASP A 205 -11.11 8.65 -15.04
N ALA A 206 -10.36 8.05 -15.96
CA ALA A 206 -9.00 7.58 -15.68
C ALA A 206 -8.07 8.73 -15.31
N ARG A 207 -8.23 9.86 -16.01
CA ARG A 207 -7.49 11.07 -15.73
C ARG A 207 -7.85 11.66 -14.36
N ALA A 208 -9.11 11.57 -13.94
CA ALA A 208 -9.51 12.01 -12.59
C ALA A 208 -8.80 11.18 -11.51
N VAL A 209 -8.84 9.85 -11.60
CA VAL A 209 -8.12 8.95 -10.67
C VAL A 209 -6.61 9.18 -10.72
N PHE A 210 -6.05 9.40 -11.91
CA PHE A 210 -4.64 9.73 -12.09
C PHE A 210 -4.26 11.02 -11.35
N ASN A 211 -5.08 12.07 -11.45
CA ASN A 211 -4.79 13.34 -10.79
C ASN A 211 -4.80 13.20 -9.26
N GLU A 212 -5.72 12.40 -8.71
CA GLU A 212 -5.76 12.08 -7.28
C GLU A 212 -4.50 11.31 -6.87
N GLY A 213 -4.09 10.28 -7.61
CA GLY A 213 -2.86 9.54 -7.36
C GLY A 213 -1.60 10.41 -7.42
N ILE A 214 -1.47 11.27 -8.44
CA ILE A 214 -0.35 12.21 -8.56
C ILE A 214 -0.33 13.22 -7.40
N ARG A 215 -1.49 13.73 -6.97
CA ARG A 215 -1.56 14.62 -5.81
C ARG A 215 -0.99 13.92 -4.58
N CYS A 216 -1.43 12.70 -4.29
CA CYS A 216 -0.97 11.92 -3.15
C CYS A 216 0.54 11.66 -3.19
N PHE A 217 1.09 11.24 -4.34
CA PHE A 217 2.54 11.04 -4.48
C PHE A 217 3.34 12.34 -4.33
N ASN A 218 2.84 13.46 -4.87
CA ASN A 218 3.48 14.77 -4.68
C ASN A 218 3.45 15.22 -3.22
N ASP A 219 2.36 14.95 -2.50
CA ASP A 219 2.26 15.26 -1.08
C ASP A 219 3.24 14.43 -0.26
N ALA A 220 3.38 13.13 -0.56
CA ALA A 220 4.39 12.28 0.08
C ALA A 220 5.84 12.72 -0.21
N MET A 221 6.13 13.16 -1.45
CA MET A 221 7.46 13.65 -1.83
C MET A 221 7.87 14.98 -1.16
N LYS A 222 6.93 15.69 -0.50
CA LYS A 222 7.28 16.84 0.35
C LYS A 222 8.09 16.41 1.57
N CYS A 223 7.77 15.23 2.13
CA CYS A 223 8.51 14.59 3.21
C CYS A 223 9.69 13.77 2.66
N TYR A 224 9.40 12.85 1.74
CA TYR A 224 10.40 11.97 1.13
C TYR A 224 11.12 12.67 -0.02
N THR A 225 12.01 13.60 0.34
CA THR A 225 12.81 14.37 -0.63
C THR A 225 14.01 13.58 -1.14
N GLN A 226 14.51 13.94 -2.32
CA GLN A 226 15.72 13.34 -2.89
C GLN A 226 16.96 13.50 -1.99
N GLU A 227 17.05 14.59 -1.21
CA GLU A 227 18.23 14.92 -0.40
C GLU A 227 18.31 14.12 0.90
N SER A 228 17.16 13.87 1.55
CA SER A 228 17.09 13.22 2.86
C SER A 228 16.63 11.76 2.79
N TRP A 229 15.84 11.41 1.78
CA TRP A 229 15.16 10.11 1.64
C TRP A 229 15.28 9.60 0.21
N PHE A 230 16.52 9.46 -0.27
CA PHE A 230 16.79 9.15 -1.68
C PHE A 230 16.11 7.88 -2.17
N THR A 231 16.12 6.80 -1.37
CA THR A 231 15.52 5.51 -1.72
C THR A 231 14.01 5.63 -1.86
N GLU A 232 13.34 6.15 -0.83
CA GLU A 232 11.89 6.32 -0.79
C GLU A 232 11.43 7.29 -1.89
N HIS A 233 12.14 8.40 -2.09
CA HIS A 233 11.87 9.33 -3.17
C HIS A 233 11.92 8.64 -4.54
N PHE A 234 12.96 7.84 -4.79
CA PHE A 234 13.10 7.11 -6.04
C PHE A 234 11.99 6.07 -6.25
N GLU A 235 11.60 5.35 -5.19
CA GLU A 235 10.48 4.40 -5.24
C GLU A 235 9.17 5.10 -5.62
N ILE A 236 8.90 6.29 -5.06
CA ILE A 236 7.73 7.10 -5.44
C ILE A 236 7.79 7.51 -6.91
N LEU A 237 8.97 7.85 -7.45
CA LEU A 237 9.09 8.15 -8.88
C LEU A 237 8.79 6.95 -9.77
N ILE A 238 9.13 5.73 -9.34
CA ILE A 238 8.75 4.49 -10.03
C ILE A 238 7.23 4.29 -9.94
N ASP A 239 6.59 4.54 -8.80
CA ASP A 239 5.13 4.47 -8.68
C ASP A 239 4.42 5.51 -9.57
N VAL A 240 4.92 6.75 -9.61
CA VAL A 240 4.46 7.78 -10.55
C VAL A 240 4.62 7.31 -11.99
N SER A 241 5.73 6.63 -12.31
CA SER A 241 5.98 6.07 -13.63
C SER A 241 4.93 5.02 -14.02
N ASN A 242 4.62 4.09 -13.10
CA ASN A 242 3.58 3.08 -13.27
C ASN A 242 2.19 3.71 -13.41
N LEU A 243 1.89 4.76 -12.65
CA LEU A 243 0.63 5.50 -12.76
C LEU A 243 0.43 6.11 -14.16
N TYR A 244 1.48 6.71 -14.75
CA TYR A 244 1.44 7.19 -16.15
C TYR A 244 1.25 6.05 -17.15
N ARG A 245 1.91 4.91 -16.92
CA ARG A 245 1.77 3.72 -17.77
C ARG A 245 0.31 3.28 -17.81
N SER A 246 -0.35 3.18 -16.67
CA SER A 246 -1.77 2.78 -16.55
C SER A 246 -2.70 3.75 -17.25
N LEU A 247 -2.52 5.07 -17.05
CA LEU A 247 -3.31 6.08 -17.76
C LEU A 247 -3.13 6.00 -19.28
N SER A 248 -1.91 5.72 -19.76
CA SER A 248 -1.62 5.66 -21.20
C SER A 248 -2.39 4.57 -21.96
N LEU A 249 -2.92 3.57 -21.25
CA LEU A 249 -3.76 2.51 -21.82
C LEU A 249 -5.18 2.99 -22.16
N PHE A 250 -5.61 4.11 -21.58
CA PHE A 250 -6.89 4.77 -21.90
C PHE A 250 -6.75 5.78 -23.03
N GLU A 251 -5.52 6.16 -23.39
CA GLU A 251 -5.27 7.14 -24.45
C GLU A 251 -5.28 6.47 -25.82
N THR A 252 -6.09 6.98 -26.74
CA THR A 252 -6.16 6.48 -28.11
C THR A 252 -5.25 7.25 -29.05
N ASP A 253 -4.95 8.52 -28.76
CA ASP A 253 -4.10 9.35 -29.62
C ASP A 253 -2.61 8.96 -29.47
N PRO A 254 -1.95 8.48 -30.53
CA PRO A 254 -0.56 8.00 -30.46
C PRO A 254 0.45 9.10 -30.09
N HIS A 255 0.18 10.34 -30.47
CA HIS A 255 1.04 11.47 -30.12
C HIS A 255 0.99 11.77 -28.62
N ARG A 256 -0.22 11.84 -28.04
CA ARG A 256 -0.45 12.01 -26.60
C ARG A 256 0.14 10.85 -25.81
N ARG A 257 0.02 9.60 -26.28
CA ARG A 257 0.73 8.45 -25.67
C ARG A 257 2.24 8.66 -25.60
N CYS A 258 2.87 9.12 -26.69
CA CYS A 258 4.31 9.42 -26.67
C CYS A 258 4.66 10.54 -25.69
N VAL A 259 3.81 11.57 -25.56
CA VAL A 259 4.00 12.66 -24.59
C VAL A 259 3.91 12.11 -23.17
N MET A 260 2.91 11.27 -22.87
CA MET A 260 2.75 10.61 -21.57
C MET A 260 3.95 9.74 -21.21
N GLN A 261 4.46 8.94 -22.15
CA GLN A 261 5.67 8.13 -21.95
C GLN A 261 6.91 8.99 -21.63
N LYS A 262 7.03 10.18 -22.23
CA LYS A 262 8.13 11.10 -21.86
C LYS A 262 7.94 11.71 -20.48
N HIS A 263 6.72 12.03 -20.08
CA HIS A 263 6.43 12.53 -18.74
C HIS A 263 6.74 11.48 -17.67
N ARG A 264 6.38 10.23 -17.95
CA ARG A 264 6.62 9.04 -17.11
C ARG A 264 8.05 8.94 -16.60
N ILE A 265 9.05 9.10 -17.46
CA ILE A 265 10.46 8.93 -17.09
C ILE A 265 11.20 10.23 -16.79
N LYS A 266 10.59 11.41 -16.94
CA LYS A 266 11.32 12.69 -16.92
C LYS A 266 12.20 12.88 -15.67
N ALA A 267 11.66 12.52 -14.50
CA ALA A 267 12.39 12.62 -13.24
C ALA A 267 13.42 11.50 -13.08
N ILE A 268 13.05 10.26 -13.41
CA ILE A 268 13.94 9.08 -13.34
C ILE A 268 15.15 9.24 -14.28
N GLU A 269 14.93 9.67 -15.53
CA GLU A 269 15.99 9.88 -16.52
C GLU A 269 17.01 10.91 -16.03
N LYS A 270 16.54 11.98 -15.34
CA LYS A 270 17.43 12.99 -14.75
C LYS A 270 18.30 12.39 -13.64
N LEU A 271 17.75 11.50 -12.83
CA LEU A 271 18.44 10.88 -11.70
C LEU A 271 19.31 9.69 -12.09
N ALA A 272 19.02 9.04 -13.22
CA ALA A 272 19.61 7.76 -13.60
C ALA A 272 21.15 7.79 -13.66
N ASP A 273 21.74 8.92 -14.03
CA ASP A 273 23.20 9.10 -14.07
C ASP A 273 23.80 9.54 -12.71
N ASP A 274 22.97 10.05 -11.78
CA ASP A 274 23.38 10.48 -10.44
C ASP A 274 23.35 9.32 -9.43
N ILE A 275 22.68 8.21 -9.73
CA ILE A 275 22.61 7.04 -8.85
C ILE A 275 23.98 6.34 -8.82
N ASN A 276 24.62 6.30 -7.66
CA ASN A 276 25.87 5.57 -7.50
C ASN A 276 25.61 4.04 -7.52
N PRO A 277 26.00 3.30 -8.58
CA PRO A 277 25.68 1.88 -8.72
C PRO A 277 26.41 1.00 -7.69
N LYS A 278 27.44 1.52 -7.01
CA LYS A 278 28.14 0.79 -5.94
C LYS A 278 27.36 0.77 -4.62
N LEU A 279 26.56 1.81 -4.37
CA LEU A 279 25.76 1.94 -3.14
C LEU A 279 24.31 1.52 -3.36
N TYR A 280 23.75 1.85 -4.53
CA TYR A 280 22.33 1.66 -4.85
C TYR A 280 22.15 0.87 -6.15
N LEU A 281 22.79 -0.30 -6.24
CA LEU A 281 22.76 -1.13 -7.45
C LEU A 281 21.33 -1.47 -7.91
N GLY A 282 20.44 -1.80 -6.96
CA GLY A 282 19.02 -2.06 -7.24
C GLY A 282 18.31 -0.88 -7.87
N LEU A 283 18.47 0.33 -7.31
CA LEU A 283 17.84 1.55 -7.84
C LEU A 283 18.42 1.94 -9.20
N TYR A 284 19.74 1.81 -9.37
CA TYR A 284 20.38 2.05 -10.66
C TYR A 284 19.82 1.09 -11.72
N ARG A 285 19.75 -0.22 -11.43
CA ARG A 285 19.14 -1.21 -12.33
C ARG A 285 17.70 -0.84 -12.68
N SER A 286 16.88 -0.50 -11.70
CA SER A 286 15.49 -0.08 -11.91
C SER A 286 15.39 1.18 -12.79
N ALA A 287 16.24 2.19 -12.57
CA ALA A 287 16.27 3.42 -13.36
C ALA A 287 16.60 3.13 -14.84
N GLN A 288 17.67 2.37 -15.08
CA GLN A 288 18.10 2.04 -16.44
C GLN A 288 17.05 1.19 -17.16
N LEU A 289 16.49 0.17 -16.50
CA LEU A 289 15.47 -0.69 -17.08
C LEU A 289 14.20 0.08 -17.42
N GLU A 290 13.74 0.94 -16.50
CA GLU A 290 12.52 1.72 -16.70
C GLU A 290 12.67 2.72 -17.86
N CYS A 291 13.79 3.45 -17.92
CA CYS A 291 14.08 4.36 -19.03
C CYS A 291 14.19 3.60 -20.36
N GLY A 292 14.86 2.45 -20.37
CA GLY A 292 15.00 1.60 -21.55
C GLY A 292 13.65 1.12 -22.10
N ASN A 293 12.79 0.59 -21.23
CA ASN A 293 11.45 0.13 -21.58
C ASN A 293 10.59 1.27 -22.14
N VAL A 294 10.62 2.45 -21.52
CA VAL A 294 9.82 3.59 -22.00
C VAL A 294 10.27 4.08 -23.39
N TYR A 295 11.58 4.15 -23.63
CA TYR A 295 12.08 4.53 -24.96
C TYR A 295 11.78 3.46 -26.02
N ARG A 296 11.76 2.17 -25.64
CA ARG A 296 11.26 1.08 -26.51
C ARG A 296 9.79 1.30 -26.85
N ASP A 297 8.93 1.53 -25.86
CA ASP A 297 7.49 1.75 -26.07
C ASP A 297 7.25 2.99 -26.98
N ILE A 298 8.03 4.08 -26.82
CA ILE A 298 7.98 5.25 -27.72
C ILE A 298 8.39 4.88 -29.16
N ALA A 299 9.40 4.02 -29.33
CA ALA A 299 9.83 3.57 -30.66
C ALA A 299 8.72 2.73 -31.32
N GLU A 300 8.11 1.81 -30.58
CA GLU A 300 7.00 0.96 -31.05
C GLU A 300 5.79 1.79 -31.48
N ILE A 301 5.37 2.79 -30.69
CA ILE A 301 4.28 3.70 -31.06
C ILE A 301 4.61 4.42 -32.38
N LYS A 302 5.85 4.90 -32.54
CA LYS A 302 6.26 5.60 -33.77
C LYS A 302 6.32 4.68 -34.99
N VAL A 303 6.69 3.41 -34.81
CA VAL A 303 6.68 2.40 -35.89
C VAL A 303 5.24 2.13 -36.33
N ALA A 304 4.32 1.92 -35.37
CA ALA A 304 2.91 1.70 -35.66
C ALA A 304 2.28 2.87 -36.44
N GLU A 305 2.70 4.09 -36.13
CA GLU A 305 2.28 5.33 -36.80
C GLU A 305 2.96 5.59 -38.16
N GLY A 306 3.83 4.68 -38.64
CA GLY A 306 4.55 4.85 -39.90
C GLY A 306 5.47 6.08 -39.93
N ARG A 307 6.01 6.49 -38.78
CA ARG A 307 6.87 7.69 -38.68
C ARG A 307 8.21 7.47 -39.36
N GLU A 308 8.81 8.57 -39.80
CA GLU A 308 10.15 8.62 -40.42
C GLU A 308 11.18 7.73 -39.68
N PRO A 309 11.97 6.91 -40.41
CA PRO A 309 12.95 6.00 -39.82
C PRO A 309 13.90 6.67 -38.82
N GLN A 310 14.29 7.93 -39.06
CA GLN A 310 15.17 8.70 -38.17
C GLN A 310 14.52 8.97 -36.81
N LYS A 311 13.20 9.22 -36.77
CA LYS A 311 12.46 9.48 -35.53
C LYS A 311 12.27 8.22 -34.70
N VAL A 312 12.12 7.06 -35.36
CA VAL A 312 12.10 5.74 -34.72
C VAL A 312 13.49 5.40 -34.18
N ALA A 313 14.53 5.52 -35.03
CA ALA A 313 15.91 5.23 -34.67
C ALA A 313 16.39 6.02 -33.46
N HIS A 314 16.02 7.30 -33.34
CA HIS A 314 16.39 8.10 -32.16
C HIS A 314 15.84 7.51 -30.85
N ALA A 315 14.58 7.06 -30.82
CA ALA A 315 14.01 6.44 -29.62
C ALA A 315 14.62 5.06 -29.36
N ALA A 316 14.82 4.26 -30.41
CA ALA A 316 15.45 2.94 -30.30
C ALA A 316 16.90 3.03 -29.77
N LEU A 317 17.70 3.99 -30.25
CA LEU A 317 19.07 4.19 -29.79
C LEU A 317 19.13 4.59 -28.30
N LYS A 318 18.19 5.44 -27.85
CA LYS A 318 18.06 5.73 -26.41
C LYS A 318 17.70 4.47 -25.62
N ALA A 319 16.72 3.69 -26.09
CA ALA A 319 16.34 2.44 -25.44
C ALA A 319 17.54 1.49 -25.29
N ILE A 320 18.30 1.29 -26.37
CA ILE A 320 19.52 0.47 -26.40
C ILE A 320 20.53 1.00 -25.37
N SER A 321 20.80 2.30 -25.36
CA SER A 321 21.79 2.88 -24.44
C SER A 321 21.46 2.62 -22.96
N PHE A 322 20.19 2.76 -22.56
CA PHE A 322 19.74 2.46 -21.20
C PHE A 322 19.79 0.96 -20.90
N LEU A 323 19.36 0.10 -21.83
CA LEU A 323 19.39 -1.35 -21.65
C LEU A 323 20.82 -1.91 -21.62
N GLU A 324 21.76 -1.34 -22.37
CA GLU A 324 23.18 -1.68 -22.29
C GLU A 324 23.76 -1.34 -20.93
N LYS A 325 23.45 -0.16 -20.38
CA LYS A 325 23.83 0.23 -19.02
C LYS A 325 23.25 -0.74 -17.97
N PHE A 326 22.00 -1.18 -18.14
CA PHE A 326 21.37 -2.19 -17.28
C PHE A 326 22.10 -3.54 -17.37
N LEU A 327 22.31 -4.08 -18.57
CA LEU A 327 22.97 -5.36 -18.79
C LEU A 327 24.42 -5.37 -18.31
N ALA A 328 25.13 -4.25 -18.46
CA ALA A 328 26.49 -4.11 -17.96
C ALA A 328 26.61 -4.36 -16.44
N THR A 329 25.53 -4.12 -15.69
CA THR A 329 25.52 -4.38 -14.23
C THR A 329 25.53 -5.86 -13.86
N TYR A 330 25.28 -6.77 -14.81
CA TYR A 330 25.30 -8.21 -14.59
C TYR A 330 26.56 -8.87 -15.17
N LYS A 331 27.45 -8.10 -15.82
CA LYS A 331 28.61 -8.67 -16.52
C LYS A 331 29.51 -9.49 -15.60
N ASP A 332 29.83 -8.97 -14.42
CA ASP A 332 30.65 -9.68 -13.44
C ASP A 332 29.93 -10.93 -12.88
N GLU A 333 28.60 -10.86 -12.70
CA GLU A 333 27.79 -12.00 -12.24
C GLU A 333 27.80 -13.13 -13.29
N LEU A 334 27.59 -12.77 -14.56
CA LEU A 334 27.60 -13.68 -15.71
C LEU A 334 28.99 -14.28 -15.96
N ASP A 335 30.05 -13.46 -15.88
CA ASP A 335 31.43 -13.88 -16.09
C ASP A 335 31.94 -14.77 -14.94
N SER A 336 31.40 -14.61 -13.73
CA SER A 336 31.77 -15.42 -12.55
C SER A 336 31.13 -16.80 -12.49
N GLY A 337 30.14 -17.10 -13.35
CA GLY A 337 29.47 -18.41 -13.42
C GLY A 337 28.68 -18.81 -12.16
N LYS A 338 28.51 -17.91 -11.19
CA LYS A 338 27.65 -18.16 -10.02
C LYS A 338 26.20 -18.11 -10.48
N ARG A 339 25.48 -19.22 -10.30
CA ARG A 339 24.03 -19.25 -10.48
C ARG A 339 23.40 -18.18 -9.59
N ILE A 340 22.48 -17.43 -10.18
CA ILE A 340 21.58 -16.54 -9.48
C ILE A 340 20.66 -17.46 -8.66
N ASP A 341 20.88 -17.51 -7.35
CA ASP A 341 19.93 -18.19 -6.46
C ASP A 341 18.60 -17.42 -6.53
N SER A 342 17.56 -18.18 -6.83
CA SER A 342 16.17 -17.80 -7.11
C SER A 342 15.44 -17.23 -5.90
#